data_AF-A0A847D056-F1
#
_entry.id   AF-A0A847D056-F1
#
_cell.length_a   1.000
_cell.length_b   1.000
_cell.length_c   1.000
_cell.angle_alpha   90.00
_cell.angle_beta   90.00
_cell.angle_gamma   90.00
#
_symmetry.space_group_name_H-M   'P 1'
#
loop_
_entity.id
_entity.type
_entity.pdbx_description
1 polymer ?
#
loop_
_entity_poly.entity_id
_entity_poly.type
_entity_poly.pdbx_seq_one_letter_code
_entity_poly.pdbx_strand_id
1 'polypeptide(L)'
;MIWKVSNHLCLFILFVCPVFIFNGCHSGKNQNKTSGDKGTYLFSEEIRYAQGFDIDYYKEYTKVTINNPWTDNEKPYKVYYLLKTDSFEIPVEGVKILSPITSIAVNTFSYFEFLSLIGELETVKGVTDGFRIYNPEILDKLENNQIIDLGDPFNPNIEKTISLNPQAVINSAYAQMDNYSVRLIQVGFPVIYSLEWMEKSPLARAEWIKMIAAFYDKNSLADSIFNEIEQRYLAIQDIANGIDKQRTVMTGDIFQGTWYVPGGKSFNAALYRDAGL
;
A
#
# COMPACT_ATOMS: atom_id res chain seq x y z
N MET A 1 37.86 60.01 -54.85
CA MET A 1 37.67 60.02 -53.39
C MET A 1 38.62 58.97 -52.83
N ILE A 2 39.67 59.42 -52.14
CA ILE A 2 40.88 58.68 -51.78
C ILE A 2 40.74 58.11 -50.37
N TRP A 3 41.23 56.87 -50.19
CA TRP A 3 41.77 56.20 -49.00
C TRP A 3 41.51 56.79 -47.58
N LYS A 4 41.19 55.91 -46.64
CA LYS A 4 42.07 55.66 -45.47
C LYS A 4 41.81 54.32 -44.79
N VAL A 5 42.92 53.75 -44.32
CA VAL A 5 43.13 52.42 -43.74
C VAL A 5 43.37 52.57 -42.22
N SER A 6 43.13 51.47 -41.50
CA SER A 6 43.74 51.05 -40.22
C SER A 6 43.19 51.62 -38.89
N ASN A 7 42.84 50.75 -37.94
CA ASN A 7 43.83 50.14 -37.03
C ASN A 7 43.19 49.14 -36.04
N HIS A 8 43.95 48.06 -35.79
CA HIS A 8 44.16 47.26 -34.57
C HIS A 8 43.06 47.14 -33.50
N LEU A 9 42.74 45.88 -33.12
CA LEU A 9 43.15 45.36 -31.80
C LEU A 9 42.92 43.83 -31.69
N CYS A 10 43.99 43.09 -31.40
CA CYS A 10 43.91 41.74 -30.86
C CYS A 10 43.29 41.79 -29.46
N LEU A 11 42.25 40.99 -29.20
CA LEU A 11 41.91 40.55 -27.85
C LEU A 11 41.59 39.06 -27.84
N PHE A 12 42.54 38.31 -27.30
CA PHE A 12 42.38 36.95 -26.79
C PHE A 12 41.36 36.99 -25.65
N ILE A 13 40.16 36.43 -25.85
CA ILE A 13 39.22 36.21 -24.76
C ILE A 13 39.48 34.80 -24.20
N LEU A 14 40.14 34.76 -23.05
CA LEU A 14 40.22 33.60 -22.17
C LEU A 14 38.79 33.22 -21.75
N PHE A 15 38.32 32.06 -22.21
CA PHE A 15 37.06 31.48 -21.76
C PHE A 15 37.30 30.79 -20.41
N VAL A 16 37.17 31.54 -19.32
CA VAL A 16 37.17 30.99 -17.95
C VAL A 16 35.81 30.35 -17.72
N CYS A 17 35.78 29.02 -17.74
CA CYS A 17 34.62 28.20 -17.44
C CYS A 17 34.44 28.14 -15.90
N PRO A 18 33.37 28.69 -15.30
CA PRO A 18 33.14 28.50 -13.88
C PRO A 18 32.56 27.10 -13.66
N VAL A 19 33.35 26.26 -13.00
CA VAL A 19 32.96 24.97 -12.45
C VAL A 19 31.84 25.20 -11.43
N PHE A 20 30.60 24.96 -11.85
CA PHE A 20 29.47 24.82 -10.93
C PHE A 20 29.62 23.50 -10.17
N ILE A 21 30.21 23.58 -8.98
CA ILE A 21 30.14 22.51 -7.99
C ILE A 21 28.68 22.47 -7.51
N PHE A 22 27.88 21.58 -8.10
CA PHE A 22 26.61 21.18 -7.52
C PHE A 22 26.91 20.41 -6.22
N ASN A 23 26.88 21.13 -5.09
CA ASN A 23 26.69 20.51 -3.79
C ASN A 23 25.33 19.81 -3.82
N GLY A 24 25.36 18.48 -3.92
CA GLY A 24 24.21 17.62 -3.72
C GLY A 24 23.67 17.84 -2.31
N CYS A 25 22.61 18.63 -2.21
CA CYS A 25 21.84 18.76 -0.99
C CYS A 25 21.02 17.47 -0.87
N HIS A 26 21.53 16.53 -0.07
CA HIS A 26 20.77 15.36 0.37
C HIS A 26 19.64 15.90 1.26
N SER A 27 18.45 16.06 0.70
CA SER A 27 17.26 16.39 1.46
C SER A 27 16.85 15.16 2.26
N GLY A 28 17.55 14.94 3.38
CA GLY A 28 17.01 14.14 4.45
C GLY A 28 15.75 14.84 4.92
N LYS A 29 14.59 14.25 4.61
CA LYS A 29 13.33 14.58 5.29
C LYS A 29 13.52 14.22 6.77
N ASN A 30 14.08 15.14 7.55
CA ASN A 30 13.88 15.16 8.99
C ASN A 30 12.41 15.51 9.20
N GLN A 31 11.55 14.49 9.25
CA GLN A 31 10.22 14.67 9.78
C GLN A 31 10.36 15.05 11.25
N ASN A 32 9.93 16.26 11.58
CA ASN A 32 9.81 16.69 12.96
C ASN A 32 8.82 15.75 13.67
N LYS A 33 9.34 15.06 14.67
CA LYS A 33 8.62 14.21 15.63
C LYS A 33 7.31 14.87 16.05
N THR A 34 6.20 14.16 15.89
CA THR A 34 4.99 14.46 16.64
C THR A 34 5.28 14.23 18.13
N SER A 35 5.38 15.34 18.85
CA SER A 35 5.42 15.40 20.32
C SER A 35 4.16 14.75 20.91
N GLY A 36 4.16 13.43 21.07
CA GLY A 36 3.00 12.69 21.58
C GLY A 36 3.18 11.19 21.71
N ASP A 37 4.03 10.56 20.90
CA ASP A 37 4.26 9.11 20.98
C ASP A 37 5.16 8.75 22.19
N LYS A 38 4.64 7.95 23.14
CA LYS A 38 5.45 7.25 24.16
C LYS A 38 6.13 6.05 23.50
N GLY A 39 7.36 5.75 23.91
CA GLY A 39 8.15 4.63 23.40
C GLY A 39 9.50 5.08 22.84
N THR A 40 10.40 4.14 22.65
CA THR A 40 11.75 4.38 22.14
C THR A 40 11.75 4.16 20.63
N TYR A 41 11.68 5.25 19.85
CA TYR A 41 11.74 5.18 18.38
C TYR A 41 13.06 4.53 17.91
N LEU A 42 12.96 3.65 16.91
CA LEU A 42 14.08 2.96 16.30
C LEU A 42 14.32 3.48 14.87
N PHE A 43 13.39 3.23 13.96
CA PHE A 43 13.45 3.60 12.55
C PHE A 43 12.07 3.51 11.88
N SER A 44 11.92 4.06 10.68
CA SER A 44 10.74 3.88 9.82
C SER A 44 11.07 2.91 8.69
N GLU A 45 10.09 2.09 8.31
CA GLU A 45 10.20 1.21 7.14
C GLU A 45 10.35 2.03 5.86
N GLU A 46 11.17 1.56 4.92
CA GLU A 46 11.27 2.20 3.61
C GLU A 46 10.11 1.75 2.71
N ILE A 47 9.19 2.67 2.45
CA ILE A 47 8.08 2.51 1.51
C ILE A 47 8.39 3.31 0.25
N ARG A 48 8.65 2.61 -0.87
CA ARG A 48 9.21 3.19 -2.09
C ARG A 48 8.16 3.65 -3.10
N TYR A 49 7.00 3.01 -3.12
CA TYR A 49 5.95 3.22 -4.12
C TYR A 49 4.59 3.56 -3.50
N ALA A 50 4.18 2.85 -2.44
CA ALA A 50 2.89 3.05 -1.80
C ALA A 50 2.83 4.43 -1.11
N GLN A 51 1.63 5.02 -1.11
CA GLN A 51 1.35 6.28 -0.43
C GLN A 51 0.31 6.12 0.68
N GLY A 52 -0.41 4.99 0.69
CA GLY A 52 -1.54 4.78 1.59
C GLY A 52 -1.17 4.35 3.00
N PHE A 53 0.11 4.12 3.32
CA PHE A 53 0.51 3.76 4.69
C PHE A 53 1.97 4.11 4.99
N ASP A 54 2.27 4.19 6.29
CA ASP A 54 3.61 4.30 6.87
C ASP A 54 3.78 3.29 8.02
N ILE A 55 5.01 2.85 8.27
CA ILE A 55 5.34 1.91 9.34
C ILE A 55 6.53 2.46 10.14
N ASP A 56 6.32 2.69 11.44
CA ASP A 56 7.37 3.14 12.36
C ASP A 56 7.62 2.08 13.44
N TYR A 57 8.88 1.76 13.68
CA TYR A 57 9.30 0.80 14.68
C TYR A 57 9.76 1.49 15.95
N TYR A 58 9.19 1.04 17.07
CA TYR A 58 9.58 1.41 18.41
C TYR A 58 10.06 0.15 19.14
N LYS A 59 10.82 0.33 20.21
CA LYS A 59 11.27 -0.80 21.04
C LYS A 59 10.10 -1.58 21.64
N GLU A 60 8.99 -0.90 21.90
CA GLU A 60 7.82 -1.45 22.60
C GLU A 60 6.69 -1.91 21.66
N TYR A 61 6.62 -1.38 20.44
CA TYR A 61 5.55 -1.68 19.47
C TYR A 61 5.96 -1.31 18.04
N THR A 62 5.21 -1.79 17.06
CA THR A 62 5.23 -1.27 15.68
C THR A 62 3.99 -0.42 15.46
N LYS A 63 4.16 0.79 14.93
CA LYS A 63 3.07 1.70 14.58
C LYS A 63 2.81 1.60 13.09
N VAL A 64 1.59 1.27 12.71
CA VAL A 64 1.14 1.28 11.31
C VAL A 64 0.14 2.42 11.15
N THR A 65 0.47 3.38 10.31
CA THR A 65 -0.38 4.54 10.00
C THR A 65 -0.98 4.32 8.62
N ILE A 66 -2.31 4.38 8.53
CA ILE A 66 -3.03 4.35 7.25
C ILE A 66 -3.36 5.78 6.86
N ASN A 67 -2.84 6.21 5.73
CA ASN A 67 -3.00 7.57 5.22
C ASN A 67 -4.40 7.74 4.61
N ASN A 68 -4.98 8.93 4.78
CA ASN A 68 -6.31 9.23 4.27
C ASN A 68 -6.23 9.89 2.89
N PRO A 69 -6.62 9.21 1.80
CA PRO A 69 -6.52 9.77 0.45
C PRO A 69 -7.66 10.75 0.10
N TRP A 70 -8.63 10.96 1.01
CA TRP A 70 -9.83 11.75 0.74
C TRP A 70 -9.88 13.10 1.47
N THR A 71 -8.87 13.44 2.26
CA THR A 71 -8.81 14.71 2.99
C THR A 71 -7.41 15.30 3.02
N ASP A 72 -7.33 16.62 2.94
CA ASP A 72 -6.08 17.38 2.99
C ASP A 72 -5.70 17.80 4.43
N ASN A 73 -6.44 17.36 5.45
CA ASN A 73 -6.22 17.79 6.84
C ASN A 73 -5.10 17.03 7.57
N GLU A 74 -4.29 16.27 6.83
CA GLU A 74 -3.17 15.44 7.31
C GLU A 74 -3.56 14.42 8.40
N LYS A 75 -4.86 14.21 8.68
CA LYS A 75 -5.27 13.20 9.65
C LYS A 75 -5.21 11.81 9.02
N PRO A 76 -4.55 10.85 9.68
CA PRO A 76 -4.56 9.47 9.20
C PRO A 76 -5.98 8.93 9.21
N TYR A 77 -6.26 8.01 8.28
CA TYR A 77 -7.52 7.26 8.27
C TYR A 77 -7.60 6.36 9.51
N LYS A 78 -6.47 5.72 9.86
CA LYS A 78 -6.35 4.90 11.06
C LYS A 78 -4.90 4.78 11.52
N VAL A 79 -4.71 4.58 12.82
CA VAL A 79 -3.40 4.26 13.41
C VAL A 79 -3.54 2.97 14.23
N TYR A 80 -2.64 2.02 13.99
CA TYR A 80 -2.53 0.78 14.74
C TYR A 80 -1.23 0.75 15.54
N TYR A 81 -1.33 0.23 16.75
CA TYR A 81 -0.20 -0.10 17.60
C TYR A 81 -0.15 -1.61 17.73
N LEU A 82 0.90 -2.22 17.17
CA LEU A 82 1.11 -3.66 17.13
C LEU A 82 2.06 -4.05 18.26
N LEU A 83 1.58 -4.84 19.22
CA LEU A 83 2.35 -5.22 20.41
C LEU A 83 2.52 -6.72 20.51
N LYS A 84 3.68 -7.16 21.01
CA LYS A 84 3.92 -8.58 21.32
C LYS A 84 3.20 -9.04 22.59
N THR A 85 2.95 -8.12 23.52
CA THR A 85 2.29 -8.37 24.81
C THR A 85 1.37 -7.20 25.17
N ASP A 86 0.37 -7.46 26.00
CA ASP A 86 -0.60 -6.44 26.42
C ASP A 86 -0.03 -5.43 27.45
N SER A 87 1.24 -5.55 27.81
CA SER A 87 1.88 -4.87 28.95
C SER A 87 2.21 -3.39 28.75
N PHE A 88 2.04 -2.84 27.55
CA PHE A 88 2.33 -1.44 27.27
C PHE A 88 1.05 -0.66 26.98
N GLU A 89 0.87 0.46 27.66
CA GLU A 89 -0.23 1.39 27.41
C GLU A 89 0.10 2.28 26.22
N ILE A 90 -0.77 2.29 25.21
CA ILE A 90 -0.56 3.09 24.01
C ILE A 90 -0.70 4.59 24.34
N PRO A 91 0.12 5.46 23.73
CA PRO A 91 0.25 6.86 24.13
C PRO A 91 -0.90 7.78 23.72
N VAL A 92 -1.58 7.47 22.62
CA VAL A 92 -2.55 8.35 21.94
C VAL A 92 -3.69 7.54 21.33
N GLU A 93 -4.64 8.25 20.72
CA GLU A 93 -5.75 7.68 19.97
C GLU A 93 -5.25 6.73 18.86
N GLY A 94 -5.68 5.47 18.92
CA GLY A 94 -5.31 4.43 17.96
C GLY A 94 -5.85 3.07 18.40
N VAL A 95 -5.63 2.05 17.59
CA VAL A 95 -6.11 0.69 17.86
C VAL A 95 -4.97 -0.20 18.28
N LYS A 96 -5.07 -0.78 19.48
CA LYS A 96 -4.12 -1.75 20.00
C LYS A 96 -4.43 -3.13 19.42
N ILE A 97 -3.45 -3.78 18.81
CA ILE A 97 -3.57 -5.13 18.27
C ILE A 97 -2.36 -5.94 18.74
N LEU A 98 -2.61 -7.16 19.24
CA LEU A 98 -1.52 -8.09 19.53
C LEU A 98 -0.99 -8.67 18.23
N SER A 99 0.32 -8.64 18.02
CA SER A 99 1.02 -9.17 16.85
C SER A 99 2.06 -10.21 17.30
N PRO A 100 2.20 -11.36 16.62
CA PRO A 100 1.51 -11.73 15.39
C PRO A 100 0.03 -12.06 15.60
N ILE A 101 -0.83 -11.68 14.65
CA ILE A 101 -2.23 -12.10 14.64
C ILE A 101 -2.35 -13.58 14.25
N THR A 102 -3.36 -14.26 14.77
CA THR A 102 -3.51 -15.73 14.59
C THR A 102 -4.86 -16.14 13.99
N SER A 103 -5.82 -15.21 13.93
CA SER A 103 -7.13 -15.45 13.32
C SER A 103 -7.72 -14.17 12.75
N ILE A 104 -8.16 -14.21 11.49
CA ILE A 104 -8.78 -13.07 10.82
C ILE A 104 -10.00 -13.46 10.00
N ALA A 105 -10.91 -12.51 9.83
CA ALA A 105 -11.88 -12.52 8.74
C ALA A 105 -11.43 -11.53 7.65
N VAL A 106 -11.56 -11.90 6.37
CA VAL A 106 -11.06 -11.11 5.24
C VAL A 106 -12.20 -10.72 4.31
N ASN A 107 -12.52 -9.42 4.26
CA ASN A 107 -13.52 -8.83 3.36
C ASN A 107 -12.85 -8.03 2.22
N THR A 108 -11.76 -8.56 1.66
CA THR A 108 -11.05 -8.00 0.49
C THR A 108 -10.17 -9.08 -0.17
N PHE A 109 -10.41 -9.36 -1.45
CA PHE A 109 -9.77 -10.48 -2.15
C PHE A 109 -8.26 -10.31 -2.36
N SER A 110 -7.77 -9.07 -2.42
CA SER A 110 -6.35 -8.78 -2.68
C SER A 110 -5.44 -9.39 -1.61
N TYR A 111 -5.94 -9.56 -0.38
CA TYR A 111 -5.14 -9.99 0.77
C TYR A 111 -4.84 -11.48 0.78
N PHE A 112 -5.58 -12.31 0.04
CA PHE A 112 -5.30 -13.74 0.01
C PHE A 112 -3.91 -14.05 -0.54
N GLU A 113 -3.48 -13.35 -1.59
CA GLU A 113 -2.13 -13.54 -2.14
C GLU A 113 -1.05 -13.00 -1.20
N PHE A 114 -1.26 -11.83 -0.59
CA PHE A 114 -0.30 -11.31 0.39
C PHE A 114 -0.11 -12.28 1.56
N LEU A 115 -1.21 -12.81 2.11
CA LEU A 115 -1.20 -13.78 3.20
C LEU A 115 -0.57 -15.10 2.77
N SER A 116 -0.82 -15.57 1.54
CA SER A 116 -0.19 -16.77 0.99
C SER A 116 1.33 -16.59 0.89
N LEU A 117 1.79 -15.49 0.29
CA LEU A 117 3.22 -15.19 0.09
C LEU A 117 3.99 -15.07 1.40
N ILE A 118 3.39 -14.50 2.44
CA ILE A 118 4.02 -14.43 3.77
C ILE A 118 3.78 -15.69 4.63
N GLY A 119 3.06 -16.70 4.10
CA GLY A 119 2.81 -17.97 4.79
C GLY A 119 1.86 -17.87 5.99
N GLU A 120 0.81 -17.06 5.89
CA GLU A 120 -0.18 -16.79 6.94
C GLU A 120 -1.63 -17.03 6.50
N LEU A 121 -1.83 -17.70 5.36
CA LEU A 121 -3.17 -17.98 4.81
C LEU A 121 -4.04 -18.83 5.75
N GLU A 122 -3.42 -19.68 6.57
CA GLU A 122 -4.07 -20.51 7.61
C GLU A 122 -4.80 -19.73 8.70
N THR A 123 -4.45 -18.45 8.90
CA THR A 123 -5.10 -17.58 9.88
C THR A 123 -6.47 -17.10 9.44
N VAL A 124 -6.80 -17.21 8.14
CA VAL A 124 -8.13 -16.85 7.63
C VAL A 124 -9.16 -17.84 8.18
N LYS A 125 -10.17 -17.31 8.89
CA LYS A 125 -11.31 -18.08 9.46
C LYS A 125 -12.65 -17.74 8.81
N GLY A 126 -12.72 -16.59 8.15
CA GLY A 126 -13.92 -16.18 7.42
C GLY A 126 -13.58 -15.30 6.23
N VAL A 127 -14.41 -15.37 5.20
CA VAL A 127 -14.29 -14.61 3.95
C VAL A 127 -15.65 -14.11 3.51
N THR A 128 -15.72 -13.22 2.53
CA THR A 128 -16.96 -12.82 1.84
C THR A 128 -16.91 -13.21 0.38
N ASP A 129 -18.08 -13.34 -0.24
CA ASP A 129 -18.24 -13.72 -1.65
C ASP A 129 -17.35 -14.93 -2.00
N GLY A 130 -17.45 -16.01 -1.21
CA GLY A 130 -16.57 -17.18 -1.31
C GLY A 130 -16.49 -17.77 -2.72
N PHE A 131 -17.60 -17.72 -3.47
CA PHE A 131 -17.70 -18.19 -4.85
C PHE A 131 -16.91 -17.36 -5.88
N ARG A 132 -16.41 -16.17 -5.52
CA ARG A 132 -15.59 -15.30 -6.38
C ARG A 132 -14.10 -15.37 -6.07
N ILE A 133 -13.71 -16.12 -5.04
CA ILE A 133 -12.31 -16.20 -4.62
C ILE A 133 -11.51 -16.99 -5.66
N TYR A 134 -10.34 -16.47 -6.05
CA TYR A 134 -9.44 -17.11 -7.02
C TYR A 134 -8.41 -18.03 -6.37
N ASN A 135 -8.13 -17.85 -5.07
CA ASN A 135 -7.08 -18.59 -4.37
C ASN A 135 -7.55 -20.04 -4.08
N PRO A 136 -6.85 -21.07 -4.61
CA PRO A 136 -7.31 -22.46 -4.52
C PRO A 136 -7.31 -23.01 -3.09
N GLU A 137 -6.41 -22.55 -2.22
CA GLU A 137 -6.33 -23.01 -0.84
C GLU A 137 -7.52 -22.49 -0.02
N ILE A 138 -7.93 -21.24 -0.25
CA ILE A 138 -9.15 -20.67 0.36
C ILE A 138 -10.41 -21.38 -0.14
N LEU A 139 -10.46 -21.71 -1.44
CA LEU A 139 -11.58 -22.48 -1.99
C LEU A 139 -11.67 -23.88 -1.37
N ASP A 140 -10.55 -24.59 -1.23
CA ASP A 140 -10.51 -25.90 -0.56
C ASP A 140 -10.95 -25.81 0.92
N LYS A 141 -10.51 -24.78 1.65
CA LYS A 141 -10.95 -24.52 3.03
C LYS A 141 -12.46 -24.28 3.12
N LEU A 142 -13.06 -23.58 2.15
CA LEU A 142 -14.50 -23.37 2.08
C LEU A 142 -15.24 -24.68 1.81
N GLU A 143 -14.81 -25.45 0.81
CA GLU A 143 -15.41 -26.74 0.45
C GLU A 143 -15.36 -27.73 1.62
N ASN A 144 -14.27 -27.73 2.38
CA ASN A 144 -14.07 -28.57 3.56
C ASN A 144 -14.66 -27.99 4.86
N ASN A 145 -15.42 -26.88 4.79
CA ASN A 145 -16.02 -26.19 5.94
C ASN A 145 -15.02 -25.80 7.06
N GLN A 146 -13.75 -25.57 6.69
CA GLN A 146 -12.71 -25.12 7.62
C GLN A 146 -12.77 -23.60 7.88
N ILE A 147 -13.33 -22.85 6.93
CA ILE A 147 -13.59 -21.42 7.03
C ILE A 147 -15.02 -21.13 6.57
N ILE A 148 -15.57 -19.98 6.97
CA ILE A 148 -16.98 -19.64 6.74
C ILE A 148 -17.11 -18.48 5.74
N ASP A 149 -18.04 -18.63 4.79
CA ASP A 149 -18.51 -17.50 3.97
C ASP A 149 -19.52 -16.63 4.77
N LEU A 150 -19.14 -15.38 4.96
CA LEU A 150 -19.86 -14.31 5.64
C LEU A 150 -20.89 -13.64 4.72
N GLY A 151 -20.91 -13.95 3.42
CA GLY A 151 -21.89 -13.49 2.45
C GLY A 151 -21.44 -12.24 1.69
N ASP A 152 -22.40 -11.33 1.46
CA ASP A 152 -22.21 -10.11 0.65
C ASP A 152 -21.09 -9.23 1.23
N PRO A 153 -20.04 -8.87 0.47
CA PRO A 153 -18.95 -8.02 0.95
C PRO A 153 -19.39 -6.61 1.37
N PHE A 154 -20.52 -6.10 0.86
CA PHE A 154 -21.09 -4.82 1.28
C PHE A 154 -21.96 -4.93 2.53
N ASN A 155 -22.46 -6.13 2.84
CA ASN A 155 -23.27 -6.41 4.01
C ASN A 155 -22.91 -7.76 4.66
N PRO A 156 -21.66 -7.94 5.15
CA PRO A 156 -21.26 -9.24 5.67
C PRO A 156 -22.04 -9.60 6.94
N ASN A 157 -22.26 -10.89 7.17
CA ASN A 157 -23.04 -11.38 8.28
C ASN A 157 -22.29 -11.22 9.62
N ILE A 158 -22.63 -10.17 10.36
CA ILE A 158 -22.02 -9.84 11.65
C ILE A 158 -22.18 -10.96 12.69
N GLU A 159 -23.32 -11.67 12.74
CA GLU A 159 -23.55 -12.75 13.70
C GLU A 159 -22.62 -13.93 13.46
N LYS A 160 -22.38 -14.27 12.18
CA LYS A 160 -21.36 -15.26 11.82
C LYS A 160 -19.97 -14.78 12.17
N THR A 161 -19.65 -13.51 11.93
CA THR A 161 -18.35 -12.92 12.32
C THR A 161 -18.12 -12.98 13.83
N ILE A 162 -19.14 -12.65 14.63
CA ILE A 162 -19.10 -12.78 16.10
C ILE A 162 -18.87 -14.23 16.50
N SER A 163 -19.58 -15.17 15.87
CA SER A 163 -19.44 -16.60 16.15
C SER A 163 -18.05 -17.15 15.80
N LEU A 164 -17.41 -16.62 14.75
CA LEU A 164 -16.02 -16.93 14.38
C LEU A 164 -15.00 -16.39 15.39
N ASN A 165 -15.35 -15.31 16.10
CA ASN A 165 -14.49 -14.61 17.05
C ASN A 165 -13.05 -14.36 16.54
N PRO A 166 -12.87 -13.73 15.35
CA PRO A 166 -11.54 -13.46 14.82
C PRO A 166 -10.82 -12.40 15.67
N GLN A 167 -9.49 -12.48 15.72
CA GLN A 167 -8.68 -11.46 16.39
C GLN A 167 -8.77 -10.10 15.70
N ALA A 168 -8.99 -10.06 14.38
CA ALA A 168 -9.24 -8.84 13.62
C ALA A 168 -10.05 -9.12 12.34
N VAL A 169 -10.65 -8.08 11.76
CA VAL A 169 -11.29 -8.15 10.45
C VAL A 169 -10.58 -7.23 9.47
N ILE A 170 -10.13 -7.75 8.34
CA ILE A 170 -9.62 -6.94 7.23
C ILE A 170 -10.81 -6.48 6.40
N ASN A 171 -10.97 -5.17 6.23
CA ASN A 171 -12.08 -4.59 5.48
C ASN A 171 -11.61 -3.45 4.58
N SER A 172 -12.19 -3.35 3.38
CA SER A 172 -11.91 -2.23 2.48
C SER A 172 -12.40 -0.91 3.10
N ALA A 173 -11.54 0.10 3.14
CA ALA A 173 -11.92 1.44 3.57
C ALA A 173 -12.49 2.25 2.41
N TYR A 174 -13.43 3.13 2.74
CA TYR A 174 -14.04 4.09 1.83
C TYR A 174 -14.07 5.49 2.44
N ALA A 175 -14.31 6.50 1.60
CA ALA A 175 -14.43 7.90 2.03
C ALA A 175 -15.55 8.10 3.05
N GLN A 176 -16.65 7.37 2.89
CA GLN A 176 -17.73 7.31 3.87
C GLN A 176 -17.49 6.17 4.83
N MET A 177 -17.79 6.40 6.10
CA MET A 177 -17.70 5.36 7.12
C MET A 177 -18.70 4.25 6.82
N ASP A 178 -18.22 3.02 6.71
CA ASP A 178 -19.06 1.87 6.42
C ASP A 178 -19.72 1.33 7.70
N ASN A 179 -21.01 0.99 7.61
CA ASN A 179 -21.79 0.53 8.76
C ASN A 179 -21.28 -0.81 9.33
N TYR A 180 -20.63 -1.63 8.52
CA TYR A 180 -20.12 -2.93 8.95
C TYR A 180 -18.94 -2.76 9.91
N SER A 181 -17.94 -1.94 9.56
CA SER A 181 -16.82 -1.62 10.44
C SER A 181 -17.27 -0.96 11.74
N VAL A 182 -18.26 -0.04 11.69
CA VAL A 182 -18.81 0.59 12.90
C VAL A 182 -19.37 -0.47 13.86
N ARG A 183 -20.16 -1.42 13.34
CA ARG A 183 -20.74 -2.50 14.15
C ARG A 183 -19.67 -3.43 14.70
N LEU A 184 -18.66 -3.79 13.91
CA LEU A 184 -17.53 -4.62 14.35
C LEU A 184 -16.79 -3.98 15.53
N ILE A 185 -16.49 -2.69 15.42
CA ILE A 185 -15.82 -1.94 16.49
C ILE A 185 -16.69 -1.88 17.75
N GLN A 186 -18.00 -1.67 17.61
CA GLN A 186 -18.94 -1.63 18.74
C GLN A 186 -19.01 -2.95 19.51
N VAL A 187 -18.86 -4.08 18.82
CA VAL A 187 -18.84 -5.42 19.45
C VAL A 187 -17.42 -5.87 19.85
N GLY A 188 -16.41 -5.01 19.67
CA GLY A 188 -15.05 -5.23 20.17
C GLY A 188 -14.06 -5.86 19.18
N PHE A 189 -14.42 -6.04 17.90
CA PHE A 189 -13.47 -6.51 16.88
C PHE A 189 -12.70 -5.34 16.27
N PRO A 190 -11.35 -5.35 16.30
CA PRO A 190 -10.56 -4.37 15.59
C PRO A 190 -10.68 -4.60 14.07
N VAL A 191 -10.83 -3.50 13.33
CA VAL A 191 -10.88 -3.49 11.87
C VAL A 191 -9.54 -3.03 11.33
N ILE A 192 -8.91 -3.85 10.50
CA ILE A 192 -7.71 -3.53 9.72
C ILE A 192 -8.18 -3.04 8.34
N TYR A 193 -8.05 -1.74 8.12
CA TYR A 193 -8.49 -1.09 6.89
C TYR A 193 -7.51 -1.28 5.73
N SER A 194 -8.07 -1.69 4.60
CA SER A 194 -7.41 -1.90 3.30
C SER A 194 -7.71 -0.74 2.36
N LEU A 195 -6.68 -0.08 1.81
CA LEU A 195 -6.79 0.98 0.79
C LEU A 195 -5.85 0.76 -0.41
N GLU A 196 -5.31 -0.43 -0.62
CA GLU A 196 -4.41 -0.72 -1.73
C GLU A 196 -5.05 -0.47 -3.11
N TRP A 197 -6.38 -0.52 -3.18
CA TRP A 197 -7.15 -0.20 -4.38
C TRP A 197 -7.07 1.28 -4.78
N MET A 198 -6.71 2.18 -3.85
CA MET A 198 -6.49 3.62 -4.10
C MET A 198 -5.10 3.90 -4.68
N GLU A 199 -4.18 2.94 -4.65
CA GLU A 199 -2.85 3.10 -5.25
C GLU A 199 -2.93 3.21 -6.78
N LYS A 200 -2.07 4.07 -7.34
CA LYS A 200 -2.08 4.42 -8.77
C LYS A 200 -1.06 3.65 -9.61
N SER A 201 -0.18 2.86 -9.00
CA SER A 201 0.78 2.02 -9.73
C SER A 201 0.72 0.57 -9.27
N PRO A 202 1.08 -0.40 -10.15
CA PRO A 202 1.18 -1.81 -9.79
C PRO A 202 2.13 -2.08 -8.63
N LEU A 203 3.31 -1.46 -8.64
CA LEU A 203 4.29 -1.61 -7.55
C LEU A 203 3.81 -1.00 -6.24
N ALA A 204 3.14 0.16 -6.27
CA ALA A 204 2.56 0.76 -5.07
C ALA A 204 1.53 -0.16 -4.44
N ARG A 205 0.64 -0.77 -5.25
CA ARG A 205 -0.34 -1.74 -4.74
C ARG A 205 0.34 -3.01 -4.20
N ALA A 206 1.36 -3.53 -4.88
CA ALA A 206 2.09 -4.72 -4.43
C ALA A 206 2.84 -4.50 -3.10
N GLU A 207 3.29 -3.27 -2.83
CA GLU A 207 4.03 -2.94 -1.60
C GLU A 207 3.18 -3.03 -0.33
N TRP A 208 1.85 -3.07 -0.45
CA TRP A 208 0.94 -3.33 0.66
C TRP A 208 1.14 -4.70 1.33
N ILE A 209 1.90 -5.61 0.72
CA ILE A 209 2.40 -6.81 1.41
C ILE A 209 3.18 -6.46 2.69
N LYS A 210 3.94 -5.35 2.70
CA LYS A 210 4.67 -4.86 3.88
C LYS A 210 3.72 -4.44 4.99
N MET A 211 2.63 -3.75 4.64
CA MET A 211 1.60 -3.30 5.58
C MET A 211 1.01 -4.48 6.35
N ILE A 212 0.50 -5.49 5.63
CA ILE A 212 -0.12 -6.65 6.30
C ILE A 212 0.90 -7.50 7.05
N ALA A 213 2.12 -7.65 6.54
CA ALA A 213 3.17 -8.43 7.21
C ALA A 213 3.59 -7.88 8.57
N ALA A 214 3.42 -6.57 8.82
CA ALA A 214 3.66 -5.97 10.13
C ALA A 214 2.75 -6.57 11.22
N PHE A 215 1.50 -6.91 10.87
CA PHE A 215 0.56 -7.56 11.79
C PHE A 215 0.92 -9.02 12.11
N TYR A 216 1.92 -9.57 11.43
CA TYR A 216 2.46 -10.92 11.64
C TYR A 216 3.93 -10.93 12.10
N ASP A 217 4.53 -9.76 12.37
CA ASP A 217 5.97 -9.63 12.67
C ASP A 217 6.87 -10.23 11.57
N LYS A 218 6.44 -10.12 10.30
CA LYS A 218 7.08 -10.72 9.11
C LYS A 218 7.70 -9.68 8.15
N ASN A 219 8.13 -8.55 8.69
CA ASN A 219 8.59 -7.39 7.90
C ASN A 219 9.76 -7.74 6.96
N SER A 220 10.79 -8.43 7.45
CA SER A 220 11.95 -8.83 6.63
C SER A 220 11.58 -9.79 5.50
N LEU A 221 10.60 -10.67 5.73
CA LEU A 221 10.10 -11.59 4.70
C LEU A 221 9.36 -10.81 3.61
N ALA A 222 8.46 -9.90 4.01
CA ALA A 222 7.70 -9.08 3.08
C ALA A 222 8.59 -8.14 2.26
N ASP A 223 9.64 -7.57 2.87
CA ASP A 223 10.62 -6.76 2.13
C ASP A 223 11.33 -7.59 1.06
N SER A 224 11.80 -8.79 1.40
CA SER A 224 12.42 -9.70 0.43
C SER A 224 11.48 -10.06 -0.72
N ILE A 225 10.22 -10.40 -0.43
CA ILE A 225 9.22 -10.75 -1.44
C ILE A 225 8.91 -9.55 -2.33
N PHE A 226 8.75 -8.37 -1.74
CA PHE A 226 8.48 -7.15 -2.49
C PHE A 226 9.64 -6.78 -3.42
N ASN A 227 10.87 -6.88 -2.95
CA ASN A 227 12.07 -6.63 -3.76
C ASN A 227 12.14 -7.57 -4.97
N GLU A 228 11.77 -8.84 -4.81
CA GLU A 228 11.69 -9.78 -5.94
C GLU A 228 10.56 -9.41 -6.92
N ILE A 229 9.38 -9.05 -6.41
CA ILE A 229 8.25 -8.59 -7.24
C ILE A 229 8.66 -7.35 -8.06
N GLU A 230 9.28 -6.38 -7.40
CA GLU A 230 9.77 -5.15 -8.04
C GLU A 230 10.76 -5.47 -9.15
N GLN A 231 11.79 -6.27 -8.88
CA GLN A 231 12.80 -6.63 -9.87
C GLN A 231 12.17 -7.31 -11.10
N ARG A 232 11.25 -8.24 -10.90
CA ARG A 232 10.56 -8.92 -12.01
C ARG A 232 9.69 -7.95 -12.81
N TYR A 233 8.95 -7.07 -12.13
CA TYR A 233 8.11 -6.08 -12.79
C TYR A 233 8.92 -5.10 -13.63
N LEU A 234 9.98 -4.54 -13.07
CA LEU A 234 10.85 -3.58 -13.78
C LEU A 234 11.54 -4.24 -14.97
N ALA A 235 12.01 -5.49 -14.84
CA ALA A 235 12.60 -6.23 -15.96
C ALA A 235 11.61 -6.42 -17.12
N ILE A 236 10.33 -6.70 -16.82
CA ILE A 236 9.27 -6.84 -17.84
C ILE A 236 8.94 -5.47 -18.45
N GLN A 237 8.86 -4.42 -17.64
CA GLN A 237 8.63 -3.06 -18.10
C GLN A 237 9.73 -2.60 -19.06
N ASP A 238 11.00 -2.89 -18.78
CA ASP A 238 12.12 -2.58 -19.66
C ASP A 238 12.02 -3.29 -21.02
N ILE A 239 11.58 -4.55 -21.02
CA ILE A 239 11.30 -5.28 -22.27
C ILE A 239 10.18 -4.59 -23.06
N ALA A 240 9.10 -4.20 -22.38
CA ALA A 240 7.96 -3.53 -23.02
C ALA A 240 8.33 -2.16 -23.61
N ASN A 241 9.18 -1.40 -22.91
CA ASN A 241 9.70 -0.11 -23.37
C ASN A 241 10.59 -0.23 -24.62
N GLY A 242 11.14 -1.42 -24.91
CA GLY A 242 11.95 -1.69 -26.10
C GLY A 242 11.17 -1.97 -27.38
N ILE A 243 9.83 -1.89 -27.37
CA ILE A 243 8.99 -2.23 -28.52
C ILE A 243 8.86 -1.03 -29.47
N ASP A 244 9.31 -1.18 -30.71
CA ASP A 244 9.32 -0.11 -31.73
C ASP A 244 7.93 0.41 -32.12
N LYS A 245 6.90 -0.44 -32.07
CA LYS A 245 5.55 -0.12 -32.53
C LYS A 245 4.54 -0.16 -31.40
N GLN A 246 4.26 1.00 -30.83
CA GLN A 246 3.23 1.18 -29.82
C GLN A 246 1.85 0.82 -30.38
N ARG A 247 1.08 0.04 -29.61
CA ARG A 247 -0.28 -0.37 -29.94
C ARG A 247 -1.25 0.41 -29.07
N THR A 248 -2.26 1.00 -29.68
CA THR A 248 -3.35 1.62 -28.91
C THR A 248 -4.38 0.56 -28.54
N VAL A 249 -4.80 0.56 -27.28
CA VAL A 249 -5.87 -0.30 -26.77
C VAL A 249 -7.07 0.53 -26.31
N MET A 250 -8.27 0.03 -26.56
CA MET A 250 -9.49 0.53 -25.92
C MET A 250 -9.82 -0.40 -24.76
N THR A 251 -9.98 0.18 -23.58
CA THR A 251 -10.16 -0.57 -22.34
C THR A 251 -11.45 -0.11 -21.66
N GLY A 252 -11.95 -0.93 -20.74
CA GLY A 252 -13.15 -0.62 -19.99
C GLY A 252 -14.02 -1.84 -19.77
N ASP A 253 -15.14 -1.60 -19.10
CA ASP A 253 -16.15 -2.60 -18.81
C ASP A 253 -17.55 -2.03 -19.04
N ILE A 254 -18.50 -2.90 -19.41
CA ILE A 254 -19.89 -2.53 -19.64
C ILE A 254 -20.66 -2.71 -18.35
N PHE A 255 -21.22 -1.62 -17.84
CA PHE A 255 -22.14 -1.66 -16.72
C PHE A 255 -23.42 -0.90 -17.06
N GLN A 256 -24.56 -1.59 -16.99
CA GLN A 256 -25.89 -1.03 -17.29
C GLN A 256 -25.97 -0.28 -18.63
N GLY A 257 -25.35 -0.84 -19.68
CA GLY A 257 -25.35 -0.25 -21.03
C GLY A 257 -24.40 0.93 -21.22
N THR A 258 -23.59 1.29 -20.21
CA THR A 258 -22.54 2.31 -20.30
C THR A 258 -21.16 1.65 -20.32
N TRP A 259 -20.29 2.09 -21.23
CA TRP A 259 -18.89 1.64 -21.28
C TRP A 259 -18.03 2.55 -20.40
N TYR A 260 -17.56 2.02 -19.26
CA TYR A 260 -16.72 2.76 -18.33
C TYR A 260 -15.24 2.53 -18.64
N VAL A 261 -14.49 3.61 -18.80
CA VAL A 261 -13.04 3.56 -19.07
C VAL A 261 -12.23 4.01 -17.86
N PRO A 262 -11.04 3.45 -17.61
CA PRO A 262 -10.17 3.95 -16.56
C PRO A 262 -9.69 5.38 -16.82
N GLY A 263 -9.65 6.21 -15.79
CA GLY A 263 -9.04 7.54 -15.89
C GLY A 263 -7.53 7.47 -16.17
N GLY A 264 -6.97 8.46 -16.87
CA GLY A 264 -5.56 8.43 -17.32
C GLY A 264 -4.50 8.47 -16.22
N LYS A 265 -4.89 8.73 -14.95
CA LYS A 265 -4.02 8.69 -13.76
C LYS A 265 -4.40 7.57 -12.79
N SER A 266 -4.98 6.49 -13.31
CA SER A 266 -5.40 5.31 -12.54
C SER A 266 -4.36 4.19 -12.56
N PHE A 267 -4.53 3.22 -11.66
CA PHE A 267 -3.80 1.95 -11.66
C PHE A 267 -3.78 1.28 -13.05
N ASN A 268 -4.94 1.15 -13.70
CA ASN A 268 -5.03 0.50 -15.00
C ASN A 268 -4.28 1.29 -16.08
N ALA A 269 -4.39 2.63 -16.08
CA ALA A 269 -3.65 3.46 -17.01
C ALA A 269 -2.14 3.35 -16.80
N ALA A 270 -1.67 3.22 -15.55
CA ALA A 270 -0.27 2.95 -15.27
C ALA A 270 0.15 1.57 -15.79
N LEU A 271 -0.65 0.54 -15.54
CA LEU A 271 -0.37 -0.82 -16.03
C LEU A 271 -0.26 -0.88 -17.56
N TYR A 272 -1.16 -0.22 -18.30
CA TYR A 272 -1.10 -0.17 -19.76
C TYR A 272 0.14 0.57 -20.26
N ARG A 273 0.44 1.74 -19.69
CA ARG A 273 1.62 2.51 -20.06
C ARG A 273 2.90 1.73 -19.80
N ASP A 274 2.99 1.08 -18.64
CA ASP A 274 4.15 0.29 -18.25
C ASP A 274 4.31 -0.98 -19.11
N ALA A 275 3.22 -1.43 -19.76
CA ALA A 275 3.22 -2.49 -20.78
C ALA A 275 3.47 -1.98 -22.22
N GLY A 276 3.80 -0.69 -22.40
CA GLY A 276 4.08 -0.10 -23.71
C GLY A 276 2.83 0.11 -24.59
N LEU A 277 1.67 0.35 -23.98
CA LEU A 277 0.39 0.58 -24.65
C LEU A 277 -0.07 2.05 -24.59
#